data_AF-A0A7S2DJ61-F1
#
_entry.id   AF-A0A7S2DJ61-F1
#
_cell.length_a   1.000
_cell.length_b   1.000
_cell.length_c   1.000
_cell.angle_alpha   90.00
_cell.angle_beta   90.00
_cell.angle_gamma   90.00
#
_symmetry.space_group_name_H-M   'P 1'
#
loop_
_entity.id
_entity.type
_entity.pdbx_description
1 polymer ?
#
loop_
_entity_poly.entity_id
_entity_poly.type
_entity_poly.pdbx_seq_one_letter_code
_entity_poly.pdbx_strand_id
1 'polypeptide(L)'
;EAESIRALLHIRQGAPLSTSGGACTAALHLLHGTTGGIAALDASYGHISYLEGEGAAESGASGTMLQCLRFIDCQMEYTPTQMTLLLRGLQSNECAARQTFFAAVCASRRRVQHGWATRSISQIF
;
A
#
# COMPACT_ATOMS: atom_id res chain seq x y z
N GLU A 1 -19.20 -7.63 -9.41
CA GLU A 1 -19.95 -7.09 -10.58
C GLU A 1 -20.19 -5.59 -10.50
N ALA A 2 -20.71 -5.03 -9.40
CA ALA A 2 -20.92 -3.57 -9.28
C ALA A 2 -19.62 -2.74 -9.38
N GLU A 3 -18.53 -3.18 -8.73
CA GLU A 3 -17.20 -2.55 -8.81
C GLU A 3 -16.64 -2.53 -10.25
N SER A 4 -16.87 -3.62 -11.00
CA SER A 4 -16.42 -3.82 -12.37
C SER A 4 -17.07 -2.83 -13.33
N ILE A 5 -18.38 -2.58 -13.16
CA ILE A 5 -19.15 -1.61 -13.94
C ILE A 5 -18.73 -0.18 -13.57
N ARG A 6 -18.51 0.10 -12.28
CA ARG A 6 -18.05 1.41 -11.81
C ARG A 6 -16.68 1.77 -12.39
N ALA A 7 -15.73 0.84 -12.40
CA ALA A 7 -14.42 1.01 -13.04
C ALA A 7 -14.56 1.30 -14.55
N LEU A 8 -15.42 0.57 -15.25
CA LEU A 8 -15.64 0.75 -16.70
C LEU A 8 -16.28 2.11 -17.02
N LEU A 9 -17.17 2.61 -16.17
CA LEU A 9 -17.77 3.95 -16.30
C LEU A 9 -16.76 5.07 -16.05
N HIS A 10 -15.87 4.93 -15.08
CA HIS A 10 -14.78 5.89 -14.82
C HIS A 10 -13.82 5.99 -16.01
N ILE A 11 -13.36 4.83 -16.53
CA ILE A 11 -12.49 4.75 -17.70
C ILE A 11 -13.13 5.44 -18.91
N ARG A 12 -14.45 5.26 -19.11
CA ARG A 12 -15.13 5.84 -20.28
C ARG A 12 -15.35 7.36 -20.19
N GLN A 13 -15.36 7.92 -18.99
CA GLN A 13 -15.56 9.35 -18.75
C GLN A 13 -14.23 10.13 -18.73
N GLY A 14 -13.08 9.44 -18.80
CA GLY A 14 -11.75 10.06 -18.67
C GLY A 14 -11.54 10.72 -17.30
N ALA A 15 -12.35 10.35 -16.32
CA ALA A 15 -12.32 10.90 -14.98
C ALA A 15 -11.52 9.95 -14.07
N PRO A 16 -10.57 10.46 -13.27
CA PRO A 16 -9.79 9.63 -12.36
C PRO A 16 -10.72 8.86 -11.41
N LEU A 17 -10.31 7.65 -11.02
CA LEU A 17 -11.07 6.76 -10.11
C LEU A 17 -11.46 7.40 -8.77
N SER A 18 -10.78 8.49 -8.39
CA SER A 18 -11.13 9.31 -7.23
C SER A 18 -10.90 10.78 -7.54
N THR A 19 -11.89 11.61 -7.27
CA THR A 19 -11.80 13.07 -7.31
C THR A 19 -11.13 13.60 -6.04
N SER A 20 -10.41 14.73 -6.17
CA SER A 20 -9.57 15.35 -5.13
C SER A 20 -10.16 15.27 -3.71
N GLY A 21 -9.38 14.75 -2.76
CA GLY A 21 -9.75 14.67 -1.35
C GLY A 21 -9.29 13.38 -0.66
N GLY A 22 -8.90 12.35 -1.41
CA GLY A 22 -8.33 11.12 -0.86
C GLY A 22 -6.89 11.31 -0.39
N ALA A 23 -6.54 10.75 0.77
CA ALA A 23 -5.17 10.67 1.27
C ALA A 23 -4.33 9.55 0.58
N CYS A 24 -4.92 8.85 -0.38
CA CYS A 24 -4.29 7.76 -1.12
C CYS A 24 -4.54 7.92 -2.63
N THR A 25 -3.55 7.50 -3.42
CA THR A 25 -3.64 7.41 -4.88
C THR A 25 -3.47 5.95 -5.30
N ALA A 26 -4.21 5.51 -6.30
CA ALA A 26 -4.12 4.16 -6.85
C ALA A 26 -3.90 4.21 -8.36
N ALA A 27 -3.20 3.22 -8.90
CA ALA A 27 -3.05 3.02 -10.34
C ALA A 27 -3.21 1.55 -10.70
N LEU A 28 -3.72 1.32 -11.91
CA LEU A 28 -3.93 0.01 -12.50
C LEU A 28 -2.90 -0.19 -13.60
N HIS A 29 -2.04 -1.21 -13.46
CA HIS A 29 -0.97 -1.48 -14.41
C HIS A 29 -1.20 -2.84 -15.10
N LEU A 30 -0.91 -2.90 -16.40
CA LEU A 30 -0.83 -4.14 -17.17
C LEU A 30 0.62 -4.64 -17.19
N LEU A 31 0.80 -5.91 -16.84
CA LEU A 31 2.09 -6.60 -16.92
C LEU A 31 2.21 -7.21 -18.32
N HIS A 32 3.14 -6.72 -19.14
CA HIS A 32 3.39 -7.28 -20.47
C HIS A 32 4.33 -8.49 -20.36
N GLY A 33 3.76 -9.69 -20.47
CA GLY A 33 4.40 -10.96 -20.12
C GLY A 33 5.59 -11.40 -20.98
N THR A 34 5.99 -10.66 -22.01
CA THR A 34 7.10 -11.05 -22.91
C THR A 34 8.30 -10.11 -22.88
N THR A 35 8.12 -8.85 -22.49
CA THR A 35 9.18 -7.83 -22.45
C THR A 35 9.44 -7.27 -21.06
N GLY A 36 8.71 -7.73 -20.03
CA GLY A 36 8.83 -7.23 -18.66
C GLY A 36 8.36 -5.79 -18.49
N GLY A 37 7.74 -5.20 -19.52
CA GLY A 37 7.19 -3.85 -19.47
C GLY A 37 5.95 -3.77 -18.59
N ILE A 38 5.90 -2.76 -17.73
CA ILE A 38 4.73 -2.41 -16.95
C ILE A 38 4.09 -1.19 -17.64
N ALA A 39 2.86 -1.32 -18.11
CA ALA A 39 2.12 -0.23 -18.73
C ALA A 39 1.02 0.25 -17.78
N ALA A 40 1.04 1.52 -17.38
CA ALA A 40 -0.06 2.11 -16.61
C ALA A 40 -1.31 2.23 -17.48
N LEU A 41 -2.41 1.60 -17.07
CA LEU A 41 -3.70 1.61 -17.75
C LEU A 41 -4.59 2.77 -17.29
N ASP A 42 -4.58 3.04 -15.97
CA ASP A 42 -5.35 4.11 -15.35
C ASP A 42 -4.74 4.50 -14.00
N ALA A 43 -4.94 5.74 -13.55
CA ALA A 43 -4.46 6.23 -12.26
C ALA A 43 -5.35 7.32 -11.67
N SER A 44 -5.47 7.34 -10.34
CA SER A 44 -6.18 8.40 -9.62
C SER A 44 -5.46 9.75 -9.73
N TYR A 45 -6.20 10.85 -9.50
CA TYR A 45 -5.66 12.20 -9.53
C TYR A 45 -4.47 12.37 -8.59
N GLY A 46 -3.37 12.93 -9.09
CA GLY A 46 -2.13 13.16 -8.33
C GLY A 46 -1.28 11.90 -8.08
N HIS A 47 -1.59 10.78 -8.73
CA HIS A 47 -0.76 9.59 -8.68
C HIS A 47 0.61 9.84 -9.33
N ILE A 48 1.68 9.48 -8.63
CA ILE A 48 3.05 9.50 -9.14
C ILE A 48 3.48 8.05 -9.32
N SER A 49 3.67 7.63 -10.58
CA SER A 49 4.18 6.28 -10.88
C SER A 49 5.66 6.20 -10.51
N TYR A 50 5.98 5.44 -9.47
CA TYR A 50 7.36 5.15 -9.09
C TYR A 50 7.97 4.01 -9.91
N LEU A 51 7.23 3.46 -10.87
CA LEU A 51 7.64 2.33 -11.70
C LEU A 51 8.19 2.77 -13.07
N GLU A 52 8.00 4.03 -13.45
CA GLU A 52 8.54 4.58 -14.70
C GLU A 52 9.88 5.27 -14.43
N GLY A 53 10.96 4.51 -14.60
CA GLY A 53 12.33 5.00 -14.58
C GLY A 53 13.32 3.87 -14.32
N GLU A 54 14.43 3.83 -15.05
CA GLU A 54 15.52 2.85 -14.88
C GLU A 54 16.20 2.86 -13.48
N GLY A 55 15.70 3.65 -12.53
CA GLY A 55 16.07 3.66 -11.10
C GLY A 55 14.91 3.43 -10.11
N ALA A 56 13.73 3.01 -10.60
CA ALA A 56 12.51 2.79 -9.82
C ALA A 56 12.69 1.81 -8.64
N ALA A 57 13.46 0.74 -8.86
CA ALA A 57 13.78 -0.25 -7.84
C ALA A 57 14.65 0.30 -6.70
N GLU A 58 15.35 1.41 -6.92
CA GLU A 58 16.28 2.02 -5.95
C GLU A 58 15.71 3.27 -5.26
N SER A 59 14.52 3.71 -5.69
CA SER A 59 13.84 4.84 -5.06
C SER A 59 13.22 4.41 -3.72
N GLY A 60 13.65 5.03 -2.61
CA GLY A 60 13.21 4.69 -1.24
C GLY A 60 11.68 4.76 -1.01
N ALA A 61 10.92 5.32 -1.95
CA ALA A 61 9.46 5.31 -1.98
C ALA A 61 8.89 3.88 -2.18
N SER A 62 9.47 3.09 -3.08
CA SER A 62 9.05 1.69 -3.33
C SER A 62 9.25 0.82 -2.07
N GLY A 63 10.38 0.99 -1.38
CA GLY A 63 10.67 0.30 -0.13
C GLY A 63 9.71 0.65 1.00
N THR A 64 9.35 1.94 1.13
CA THR A 64 8.39 2.44 2.12
C THR A 64 6.98 1.90 1.85
N MET A 65 6.53 1.96 0.59
CA MET A 65 5.23 1.42 0.17
C MET A 65 5.14 -0.07 0.48
N LEU A 66 6.18 -0.84 0.15
CA LEU A 66 6.22 -2.27 0.45
C LEU A 66 6.07 -2.54 1.95
N GLN A 67 6.75 -1.80 2.82
CA GLN A 67 6.60 -2.00 4.26
C GLN A 67 5.19 -1.63 4.75
N CYS A 68 4.58 -0.58 4.20
CA CYS A 68 3.19 -0.22 4.52
C CYS A 68 2.20 -1.32 4.11
N LEU A 69 2.39 -1.93 2.93
CA LEU A 69 1.60 -3.06 2.49
C LEU A 69 1.77 -4.27 3.42
N ARG A 70 3.01 -4.57 3.84
CA ARG A 70 3.29 -5.64 4.82
C ARG A 70 2.60 -5.37 6.16
N PHE A 71 2.50 -4.11 6.59
CA PHE A 71 1.80 -3.72 7.81
C PHE A 71 0.28 -3.92 7.68
N ILE A 72 -0.32 -3.51 6.57
CA ILE A 72 -1.73 -3.79 6.24
C ILE A 72 -1.97 -5.31 6.20
N ASP A 73 -0.96 -6.06 5.77
CA ASP A 73 -0.97 -7.52 5.76
C ASP A 73 -0.72 -8.18 7.13
N CYS A 74 -0.66 -7.42 8.22
CA CYS A 74 -0.38 -7.91 9.57
C CYS A 74 0.90 -8.75 9.68
N GLN A 75 1.94 -8.45 8.89
CA GLN A 75 3.23 -9.10 9.09
C GLN A 75 3.85 -8.66 10.41
N MET A 76 4.53 -9.57 11.11
CA MET A 76 5.03 -9.35 12.47
C MET A 76 6.55 -9.12 12.54
N GLU A 77 7.27 -9.53 11.49
CA GLU A 77 8.73 -9.56 11.46
C GLU A 77 9.29 -8.51 10.50
N TYR A 78 10.06 -7.57 11.03
CA TYR A 78 10.74 -6.52 10.28
C TYR A 78 12.19 -6.45 10.72
N THR A 79 13.09 -6.21 9.76
CA THR A 79 14.45 -5.81 10.06
C THR A 79 14.48 -4.34 10.53
N PRO A 80 15.53 -3.87 11.22
CA PRO A 80 15.62 -2.47 11.66
C PRO A 80 15.46 -1.45 10.52
N THR A 81 16.03 -1.75 9.35
CA THR A 81 15.90 -0.94 8.14
C THR A 81 14.45 -0.88 7.66
N GLN A 82 13.76 -2.01 7.64
CA GLN A 82 12.36 -2.09 7.24
C GLN A 82 11.46 -1.34 8.22
N MET A 83 11.76 -1.39 9.52
CA MET A 83 11.02 -0.65 10.54
C MET A 83 11.13 0.86 10.33
N THR A 84 12.33 1.34 10.00
CA THR A 84 12.58 2.76 9.73
C THR A 84 11.79 3.23 8.51
N LEU A 85 11.74 2.41 7.45
CA LEU A 85 10.92 2.69 6.27
C LEU A 85 9.43 2.71 6.61
N LEU A 86 8.95 1.76 7.41
CA LEU A 86 7.56 1.72 7.85
C LEU A 86 7.17 2.97 8.65
N LEU A 87 8.00 3.39 9.60
CA LEU A 87 7.77 4.59 10.40
C LEU A 87 7.66 5.86 9.56
N ARG A 88 8.43 5.98 8.47
CA ARG A 88 8.29 7.10 7.52
C ARG A 88 6.91 7.12 6.86
N GLY A 89 6.38 5.95 6.50
CA GLY A 89 5.06 5.82 5.89
C GLY A 89 3.90 6.06 6.85
N LEU A 90 4.06 5.71 8.13
CA LEU A 90 3.02 5.84 9.15
C LEU A 90 3.09 7.14 9.95
N GLN A 91 4.01 8.05 9.62
CA GLN A 91 4.36 9.23 10.42
C GLN A 91 3.17 10.12 10.81
N SER A 92 2.13 10.20 9.96
CA SER A 92 0.93 11.00 10.21
C SER A 92 -0.14 10.29 11.05
N ASN A 93 -0.01 8.99 11.28
CA ASN A 93 -0.95 8.21 12.07
C ASN A 93 -0.50 8.17 13.54
N GLU A 94 -1.42 8.40 14.47
CA GLU A 94 -1.15 8.25 15.90
C GLU A 94 -0.86 6.79 16.27
N CYS A 95 0.03 6.58 17.24
CA CYS A 95 0.40 5.26 17.74
C CYS A 95 -0.83 4.43 18.16
N ALA A 96 -1.75 5.02 18.93
CA ALA A 96 -3.00 4.36 19.34
C ALA A 96 -3.85 3.93 18.13
N ALA A 97 -3.98 4.79 17.11
CA ALA A 97 -4.74 4.49 15.91
C ALA A 97 -4.12 3.32 15.11
N ARG A 98 -2.78 3.27 15.00
CA ARG A 98 -2.05 2.16 14.37
C ARG A 98 -2.31 0.85 15.11
N GLN A 99 -2.26 0.88 16.45
CA GLN A 99 -2.48 -0.29 17.29
C GLN A 99 -3.91 -0.82 17.14
N THR A 100 -4.91 0.06 17.23
CA THR A 100 -6.33 -0.31 17.07
C THR A 100 -6.58 -0.91 15.68
N PHE A 101 -6.07 -0.28 14.63
CA PHE A 101 -6.17 -0.81 13.26
C PHE A 101 -5.52 -2.20 13.16
N PHE A 102 -4.27 -2.34 13.58
CA PHE A 102 -3.52 -3.58 13.45
C PHE A 102 -4.17 -4.72 14.23
N ALA A 103 -4.68 -4.47 15.43
CA ALA A 103 -5.40 -5.44 16.24
C ALA A 103 -6.72 -5.87 15.55
N ALA A 104 -7.47 -4.93 14.98
CA ALA A 104 -8.71 -5.24 14.26
C ALA A 104 -8.48 -6.11 13.02
N VAL A 105 -7.44 -5.80 12.23
CA VAL A 105 -7.10 -6.62 11.05
C VAL A 105 -6.58 -8.00 11.46
N CYS A 106 -5.76 -8.10 12.52
CA CYS A 106 -5.33 -9.39 13.07
C CYS A 106 -6.52 -10.25 13.52
N ALA A 107 -7.48 -9.66 14.23
CA ALA A 107 -8.68 -10.36 14.71
C ALA A 107 -9.59 -10.83 13.58
N SER A 108 -9.61 -10.10 12.46
CA SER A 108 -10.40 -10.45 11.27
C SER A 108 -9.77 -11.58 10.43
N ARG A 109 -8.51 -11.94 10.68
CA ARG A 109 -7.82 -12.99 9.94
C ARG A 109 -8.15 -14.37 10.50
N ARG A 110 -8.52 -15.30 9.62
CA ARG A 110 -8.89 -16.69 9.97
C ARG A 110 -7.76 -17.51 10.61
N ARG A 111 -6.49 -17.11 10.47
CA ARG A 111 -5.34 -17.80 11.07
C ARG A 111 -4.95 -17.11 12.37
N VAL A 112 -4.95 -17.86 13.48
CA VAL A 112 -4.48 -17.42 14.79
C VAL A 112 -3.06 -16.87 14.66
N GLN A 113 -2.92 -15.55 14.69
CA GLN A 113 -1.63 -14.89 14.79
C GLN A 113 -1.22 -14.89 16.27
N HIS A 114 -0.02 -15.39 16.58
CA HIS A 114 0.56 -15.25 17.91
C HIS A 114 0.66 -13.76 18.30
N GLY A 115 0.54 -13.46 19.60
CA GLY A 115 0.49 -12.08 20.10
C GLY A 115 1.61 -11.21 19.52
N TRP A 116 1.23 -10.08 18.92
CA TRP A 116 2.15 -9.15 18.26
C TRP A 116 3.00 -8.33 19.24
N ALA A 117 2.61 -8.29 20.52
CA ALA A 117 3.27 -7.51 21.57
C ALA A 117 4.75 -7.89 21.81
N THR A 118 5.14 -9.15 21.53
CA THR A 118 6.52 -9.65 21.72
C THR A 118 7.35 -9.61 20.43
N ARG A 119 6.79 -9.09 19.33
CA ARG A 119 7.41 -9.10 18.00
C ARG A 119 7.98 -7.73 17.65
N SER A 120 8.85 -7.69 16.63
CA SER A 120 9.48 -6.44 16.18
C SER A 120 8.46 -5.32 15.92
N ILE A 121 7.27 -5.66 15.40
CA ILE A 121 6.22 -4.70 15.08
C ILE A 121 5.64 -3.97 16.30
N SER A 122 5.89 -4.41 17.53
CA SER A 122 5.41 -3.70 18.71
C SER A 122 6.05 -2.31 18.89
N GLN A 123 7.19 -2.06 18.24
CA GLN A 123 7.94 -0.81 18.36
C GLN A 123 7.30 0.40 17.65
N ILE A 124 6.26 0.20 16.84
CA ILE A 124 5.61 1.29 16.07
C ILE A 124 4.26 1.73 16.67
N PHE A 125 3.85 1.08 17.76
CA PHE A 125 2.66 1.37 18.55
C PHE A 125 3.01 2.15 19.82
#